data_AF-A0A971KSL1-F1
#
_entry.id   AF-A0A971KSL1-F1
#
_cell.length_a   1.000
_cell.length_b   1.000
_cell.length_c   1.000
_cell.angle_alpha   90.00
_cell.angle_beta   90.00
_cell.angle_gamma   90.00
#
_symmetry.space_group_name_H-M   'P 1'
#
loop_
_entity.id
_entity.type
_entity.pdbx_description
1 polymer ?
#
loop_
_entity_poly.entity_id
_entity_poly.type
_entity_poly.pdbx_seq_one_letter_code
_entity_poly.pdbx_strand_id
1 'polypeptide(L)'
;MLSTQESQQLLDIANAGCTKGHIVEARTIFHALLAQNPDLIPASIGLAFSHIVVNEFEEGERLLRENILAAHPHDQDANLMLGLCQILAGNKVVAQEILRPLAQAGGNRADLAATLLEQAQH
;
A
#
# COMPACT_ATOMS: atom_id res chain seq x y z
N MET A 1 -0.39 5.16 25.13
CA MET A 1 0.21 4.75 23.84
C MET A 1 -0.07 3.28 23.67
N LEU A 2 -0.52 2.87 22.48
CA LEU A 2 -0.69 1.45 22.17
C LEU A 2 0.66 0.72 22.18
N SER A 3 0.64 -0.53 22.59
CA SER A 3 1.75 -1.45 22.37
C SER A 3 1.91 -1.79 20.89
N THR A 4 3.07 -2.33 20.53
CA THR A 4 3.34 -2.86 19.18
C THR A 4 2.32 -3.94 18.80
N GLN A 5 1.94 -4.80 19.75
CA GLN A 5 0.98 -5.88 19.51
C GLN A 5 -0.43 -5.32 19.25
N GLU A 6 -0.89 -4.36 20.05
CA GLU A 6 -2.20 -3.73 19.85
C GLU A 6 -2.26 -2.95 18.53
N SER A 7 -1.15 -2.27 18.18
CA SER A 7 -1.04 -1.57 16.90
C SER A 7 -1.11 -2.54 15.72
N GLN A 8 -0.45 -3.70 15.81
CA GLN A 8 -0.51 -4.74 14.79
C GLN A 8 -1.91 -5.34 14.65
N GLN A 9 -2.59 -5.62 15.77
CA GLN A 9 -3.96 -6.13 15.74
C GLN A 9 -4.93 -5.15 15.07
N LEU A 10 -4.79 -3.85 15.35
CA LEU A 10 -5.58 -2.82 14.70
C LEU A 10 -5.29 -2.72 13.20
N LEU A 11 -4.02 -2.84 12.78
CA LEU A 11 -3.66 -2.92 11.36
C LEU A 11 -4.36 -4.10 10.68
N ASP A 12 -4.32 -5.28 11.30
CA ASP A 12 -4.93 -6.49 10.74
C ASP A 12 -6.45 -6.34 10.60
N ILE A 13 -7.11 -5.77 11.61
CA ILE A 13 -8.56 -5.47 11.58
C ILE A 13 -8.89 -4.46 10.47
N ALA A 14 -8.13 -3.37 10.35
CA ALA A 14 -8.36 -2.34 9.35
C ALA A 14 -8.15 -2.89 7.93
N ASN A 15 -7.10 -3.68 7.71
CA ASN A 15 -6.83 -4.36 6.44
C ASN A 15 -7.96 -5.34 6.08
N ALA A 16 -8.45 -6.11 7.04
CA ALA A 16 -9.62 -6.97 6.84
C ALA A 16 -10.85 -6.12 6.46
N GLY A 17 -11.06 -5.00 7.14
CA GLY A 17 -12.13 -4.03 6.84
C GLY A 17 -12.10 -3.56 5.39
N CYS A 18 -10.93 -3.20 4.86
CA CYS A 18 -10.75 -2.85 3.45
C CYS A 18 -11.28 -3.93 2.51
N THR A 19 -10.89 -5.20 2.73
CA THR A 19 -11.30 -6.32 1.88
C THR A 19 -12.77 -6.74 2.04
N LYS A 20 -13.43 -6.31 3.12
CA LYS A 20 -14.86 -6.58 3.40
C LYS A 20 -15.78 -5.40 3.08
N GLY A 21 -15.23 -4.30 2.56
CA GLY A 21 -16.00 -3.11 2.22
C GLY A 21 -16.31 -2.18 3.41
N HIS A 22 -15.73 -2.43 4.58
CA HIS A 22 -15.84 -1.56 5.77
C HIS A 22 -14.80 -0.44 5.69
N ILE A 23 -14.89 0.37 4.64
CA ILE A 23 -13.85 1.34 4.26
C ILE A 23 -13.77 2.49 5.27
N VAL A 24 -14.91 2.97 5.75
CA VAL A 24 -14.97 4.09 6.71
C VAL A 24 -14.34 3.70 8.04
N GLU A 25 -14.66 2.51 8.53
CA GLU A 25 -14.10 1.95 9.76
C GLU A 25 -12.60 1.71 9.62
N ALA A 26 -12.16 1.12 8.49
CA ALA A 26 -10.74 0.89 8.22
C ALA A 26 -9.95 2.21 8.23
N ARG A 27 -10.43 3.24 7.52
CA ARG A 27 -9.79 4.58 7.49
C ARG A 27 -9.73 5.20 8.88
N THR A 28 -10.79 5.06 9.67
CA THR A 28 -10.81 5.55 11.06
C THR A 28 -9.69 4.92 11.90
N ILE A 29 -9.48 3.62 11.76
CA ILE A 29 -8.41 2.91 12.46
C ILE A 29 -7.03 3.35 11.98
N PHE A 30 -6.80 3.46 10.67
CA PHE A 30 -5.51 3.91 10.14
C PHE A 30 -5.18 5.34 10.61
N HIS A 31 -6.14 6.26 10.58
CA HIS A 31 -5.94 7.61 11.11
C HIS A 31 -5.63 7.61 12.61
N ALA A 32 -6.30 6.77 13.41
CA ALA A 32 -6.02 6.66 14.84
C ALA A 32 -4.61 6.09 15.13
N LEU A 33 -4.13 5.17 14.29
CA LEU A 33 -2.76 4.65 14.37
C LEU A 33 -1.74 5.72 13.99
N LEU A 34 -1.96 6.44 12.90
CA LEU A 34 -1.08 7.52 12.44
C LEU A 34 -1.06 8.72 13.39
N ALA A 35 -2.17 9.00 14.09
CA ALA A 35 -2.20 10.03 15.13
C ALA A 35 -1.30 9.68 16.34
N GLN A 36 -1.06 8.38 16.60
CA GLN A 36 -0.15 7.92 17.65
C GLN A 36 1.29 7.77 17.16
N ASN A 37 1.47 7.30 15.93
CA ASN A 37 2.76 7.17 15.29
C ASN A 37 2.66 7.60 13.82
N PRO A 38 2.99 8.87 13.52
CA PRO A 38 2.93 9.42 12.16
C PRO A 38 3.83 8.68 11.16
N ASP A 39 4.91 8.05 11.64
CA ASP A 39 5.89 7.34 10.82
C ASP A 39 5.57 5.83 10.67
N LEU A 40 4.37 5.40 11.08
CA LEU A 40 3.95 4.00 10.95
C LEU A 40 3.61 3.68 9.49
N ILE A 41 4.64 3.36 8.70
CA ILE A 41 4.54 3.03 7.27
C ILE A 41 3.40 2.02 6.97
N PRO A 42 3.21 0.91 7.72
CA PRO A 42 2.10 -0.01 7.47
C PRO A 42 0.71 0.62 7.53
N ALA A 43 0.49 1.61 8.40
CA ALA A 43 -0.79 2.33 8.48
C ALA A 43 -0.97 3.31 7.31
N SER A 44 0.11 3.96 6.86
CA SER A 44 0.08 4.80 5.66
C SER A 44 -0.21 3.98 4.40
N ILE A 45 0.39 2.79 4.25
CA ILE A 45 0.09 1.86 3.16
C ILE A 45 -1.37 1.40 3.25
N GLY A 46 -1.84 1.03 4.44
CA GLY A 46 -3.22 0.60 4.66
C GLY A 46 -4.24 1.69 4.32
N LEU A 47 -3.94 2.95 4.66
CA LEU A 47 -4.76 4.10 4.28
C LEU A 47 -4.84 4.25 2.76
N ALA A 48 -3.72 4.23 2.05
CA ALA A 48 -3.71 4.25 0.59
C ALA A 48 -4.47 3.05 0.00
N PHE A 49 -4.28 1.85 0.54
CA PHE A 49 -5.01 0.65 0.14
C PHE A 49 -6.52 0.82 0.28
N SER A 50 -7.00 1.49 1.33
CA SER A 50 -8.42 1.78 1.53
C SER A 50 -9.04 2.66 0.45
N HIS A 51 -8.24 3.46 -0.27
CA HIS A 51 -8.66 4.21 -1.46
C HIS A 51 -8.62 3.33 -2.71
N ILE A 52 -7.54 2.55 -2.87
CA ILE A 52 -7.35 1.65 -4.02
C ILE A 52 -8.49 0.63 -4.14
N VAL A 53 -8.93 0.01 -3.03
CA VAL A 53 -9.99 -1.02 -3.06
C VAL A 53 -11.37 -0.49 -3.46
N VAL A 54 -11.58 0.82 -3.44
CA VAL A 54 -12.80 1.48 -3.93
C VAL A 54 -12.58 2.25 -5.23
N ASN A 55 -11.51 1.95 -5.96
CA ASN A 55 -11.13 2.57 -7.23
C ASN A 55 -10.77 4.06 -7.15
N GLU A 56 -10.46 4.58 -5.96
CA GLU A 56 -9.94 5.94 -5.76
C GLU A 56 -8.42 5.94 -6.00
N PHE A 57 -8.00 5.55 -7.21
CA PHE A 57 -6.59 5.28 -7.52
C PHE A 57 -5.70 6.51 -7.42
N GLU A 58 -6.17 7.68 -7.88
CA GLU A 58 -5.41 8.94 -7.80
C GLU A 58 -5.05 9.28 -6.36
N GLU A 59 -6.00 9.11 -5.43
CA GLU A 59 -5.79 9.38 -4.01
C GLU A 59 -4.90 8.33 -3.36
N GLY A 60 -5.07 7.05 -3.72
CA GLY A 60 -4.18 5.97 -3.29
C GLY A 60 -2.72 6.21 -3.71
N GLU A 61 -2.49 6.59 -4.97
CA GLU A 61 -1.17 6.97 -5.47
C GLU A 61 -0.60 8.19 -4.73
N ARG A 62 -1.40 9.25 -4.58
CA ARG A 62 -0.98 10.48 -3.90
C ARG A 62 -0.51 10.18 -2.49
N LEU A 63 -1.28 9.41 -1.73
CA LEU A 63 -0.95 9.01 -0.36
C LEU A 63 0.35 8.19 -0.27
N LEU A 64 0.55 7.22 -1.18
CA LEU A 64 1.80 6.44 -1.20
C LEU A 64 3.02 7.32 -1.48
N ARG A 65 2.89 8.25 -2.43
CA ARG A 65 3.98 9.16 -2.81
C ARG A 65 4.31 10.15 -1.70
N GLU A 66 3.30 10.82 -1.17
CA GLU A 66 3.49 11.90 -0.21
C GLU A 66 3.82 11.39 1.20
N ASN A 67 3.13 10.33 1.66
CA ASN A 67 3.26 9.90 3.06
C ASN A 67 4.39 8.90 3.28
N ILE A 68 4.97 8.32 2.22
CA ILE A 68 5.98 7.26 2.35
C ILE A 68 7.14 7.52 1.41
N LEU A 69 6.91 7.49 0.10
CA LEU A 69 8.00 7.47 -0.89
C LEU A 69 8.77 8.79 -0.98
N ALA A 70 8.18 9.90 -0.53
CA ALA A 70 8.89 11.18 -0.40
C ALA A 70 10.06 11.10 0.60
N ALA A 71 9.89 10.35 1.71
CA ALA A 71 10.92 10.16 2.73
C ALA A 71 11.70 8.85 2.56
N HIS A 72 11.05 7.82 2.02
CA HIS A 72 11.59 6.48 1.81
C HIS A 72 11.39 6.03 0.35
N PRO A 73 12.13 6.61 -0.63
CA PRO A 73 11.90 6.33 -2.06
C PRO A 73 12.06 4.86 -2.46
N HIS A 74 12.80 4.09 -1.66
CA HIS A 74 13.10 2.68 -1.90
C HIS A 74 12.33 1.73 -0.97
N ASP A 75 11.30 2.21 -0.28
CA ASP A 75 10.43 1.34 0.50
C ASP A 75 9.76 0.32 -0.42
N GLN A 76 10.03 -0.97 -0.18
CA GLN A 76 9.61 -2.04 -1.09
C GLN A 76 8.09 -2.25 -1.04
N ASP A 77 7.48 -2.09 0.14
CA ASP A 77 6.06 -2.35 0.34
C ASP A 77 5.21 -1.25 -0.28
N ALA A 78 5.64 0.01 -0.14
CA ALA A 78 4.99 1.15 -0.78
C ALA A 78 5.13 1.11 -2.30
N ASN A 79 6.30 0.74 -2.84
CA ASN A 79 6.48 0.59 -4.29
C ASN A 79 5.68 -0.60 -4.87
N LEU A 80 5.53 -1.70 -4.12
CA LEU A 80 4.62 -2.80 -4.49
C LEU A 80 3.17 -2.34 -4.52
N MET A 81 2.71 -1.63 -3.50
CA MET A 81 1.34 -1.10 -3.45
C MET A 81 1.10 -0.08 -4.56
N LEU A 82 2.08 0.76 -4.87
CA LEU A 82 1.99 1.74 -5.96
C LEU A 82 1.93 1.02 -7.32
N GLY A 83 2.74 -0.01 -7.53
CA GLY A 83 2.67 -0.85 -8.72
C GLY A 83 1.30 -1.50 -8.89
N LEU A 84 0.74 -2.07 -7.82
CA LEU A 84 -0.63 -2.62 -7.82
C LEU A 84 -1.67 -1.53 -8.14
N CYS A 85 -1.57 -0.36 -7.52
CA CYS A 85 -2.44 0.79 -7.80
C CYS A 85 -2.44 1.15 -9.30
N GLN A 86 -1.25 1.21 -9.91
CA GLN A 86 -1.12 1.52 -11.34
C GLN A 86 -1.69 0.42 -12.25
N ILE A 87 -1.54 -0.85 -11.88
CA ILE A 87 -2.17 -1.97 -12.61
C ILE A 87 -3.70 -1.82 -12.60
N LEU A 88 -4.27 -1.60 -11.41
CA LEU A 88 -5.73 -1.47 -11.24
C LEU A 88 -6.29 -0.21 -11.92
N ALA A 89 -5.51 0.87 -11.96
CA ALA A 89 -5.84 2.09 -12.70
C ALA A 89 -5.69 1.94 -14.23
N GLY A 90 -5.15 0.82 -14.73
CA GLY A 90 -4.91 0.58 -16.16
C GLY A 90 -3.58 1.16 -16.69
N ASN A 91 -2.77 1.77 -15.83
CA ASN A 91 -1.49 2.41 -16.16
C ASN A 91 -0.34 1.40 -16.17
N LYS A 92 -0.48 0.36 -17.00
CA LYS A 92 0.43 -0.80 -17.06
C LYS A 92 1.90 -0.42 -17.31
N VAL A 93 2.16 0.61 -18.12
CA VAL A 93 3.53 1.09 -18.39
C VAL A 93 4.19 1.61 -17.13
N VAL A 94 3.50 2.48 -16.38
CA VAL A 94 4.01 3.05 -15.12
C VAL A 94 4.20 1.95 -14.07
N ALA A 95 3.27 1.01 -13.99
CA ALA A 95 3.42 -0.15 -13.11
C ALA A 95 4.69 -0.95 -13.40
N GLN A 96 5.02 -1.17 -14.69
CA GLN A 96 6.22 -1.89 -15.09
C GLN A 96 7.51 -1.15 -14.72
N GLU A 97 7.54 0.17 -14.88
CA GLU A 97 8.68 1.00 -14.49
C GLU A 97 8.97 0.91 -12.99
N ILE A 98 7.92 0.88 -12.18
CA ILE A 98 8.03 0.77 -10.72
C ILE A 98 8.42 -0.64 -10.28
N LEU A 99 7.78 -1.68 -10.84
CA LEU A 99 7.92 -3.05 -10.33
C LEU A 99 9.17 -3.78 -10.86
N ARG A 100 9.70 -3.42 -12.04
CA ARG A 100 10.89 -4.10 -12.62
C ARG A 100 12.13 -4.04 -11.73
N PRO A 101 12.53 -2.88 -11.17
CA PRO A 101 13.66 -2.82 -10.26
C PRO A 101 13.45 -3.68 -9.01
N LEU A 102 12.21 -3.71 -8.48
CA LEU A 102 11.87 -4.52 -7.29
C LEU A 102 11.97 -6.02 -7.58
N ALA A 103 11.48 -6.48 -8.73
CA ALA A 103 11.54 -7.88 -9.14
C ALA A 103 12.98 -8.39 -9.31
N GLN A 104 13.96 -7.49 -9.51
CA GLN A 104 15.37 -7.84 -9.66
C GLN A 104 16.13 -7.86 -8.33
N ALA A 105 15.55 -7.32 -7.25
CA ALA A 105 16.22 -7.18 -5.95
C ALA A 105 16.30 -8.48 -5.13
N GLY A 106 15.55 -9.52 -5.52
CA GLY A 106 15.47 -10.82 -4.84
C GLY A 106 14.61 -10.82 -3.57
N GLY A 107 14.22 -12.03 -3.12
CA GLY A 107 13.39 -12.24 -1.93
C GLY A 107 11.88 -12.12 -2.17
N ASN A 108 11.08 -12.30 -1.11
CA ASN A 108 9.62 -12.43 -1.22
C ASN A 108 8.93 -11.24 -1.91
N ARG A 109 9.47 -10.02 -1.76
CA ARG A 109 8.92 -8.83 -2.42
C ARG A 109 9.22 -8.80 -3.92
N ALA A 110 10.38 -9.33 -4.32
CA ALA A 110 10.74 -9.48 -5.72
C ALA A 110 9.82 -10.50 -6.42
N ASP A 111 9.54 -11.63 -5.77
CA ASP A 111 8.62 -12.64 -6.30
C ASP A 111 7.21 -12.07 -6.51
N LEU A 112 6.71 -11.30 -5.53
CA LEU A 112 5.42 -10.64 -5.64
C LEU A 112 5.41 -9.57 -6.76
N ALA A 113 6.48 -8.80 -6.89
CA ALA A 113 6.62 -7.81 -7.96
C ALA A 113 6.64 -8.49 -9.35
N ALA A 114 7.29 -9.65 -9.47
CA ALA A 114 7.28 -10.45 -10.69
C ALA A 114 5.86 -10.95 -11.03
N THR A 115 5.10 -11.44 -10.04
CA THR A 115 3.70 -11.84 -10.24
C THR A 115 2.83 -10.68 -10.72
N LEU A 116 2.99 -9.48 -10.14
CA LEU A 116 2.24 -8.29 -10.57
C LEU A 116 2.63 -7.85 -11.99
N LEU A 117 3.90 -7.97 -12.37
CA LEU A 117 4.36 -7.68 -13.74
C LEU A 117 3.74 -8.61 -14.78
N GLU A 118 3.55 -9.89 -14.45
CA GLU A 118 2.85 -10.84 -15.32
C GLU A 118 1.37 -10.44 -15.50
N GLN A 119 0.70 -10.04 -14.42
CA GLN A 119 -0.68 -9.54 -14.50
C GLN A 119 -0.82 -8.28 -15.34
N ALA A 120 0.19 -7.41 -15.36
CA ALA A 120 0.18 -6.21 -16.20
C ALA A 120 0.26 -6.51 -17.71
N GLN A 121 0.66 -7.71 -18.12
CA GLN A 121 0.83 -8.09 -19.53
C GLN A 121 -0.44 -8.64 -20.20
N HIS A 122 -1.41 -9.11 -19.41
CA HIS A 122 -2.71 -9.61 -19.86
C HIS A 122 -3.76 -8.49 -19.82
#